data_AF-A0A957BW67-F1
#
_entry.id   AF-A0A957BW67-F1
#
_cell.length_a   1.000
_cell.length_b   1.000
_cell.length_c   1.000
_cell.angle_alpha   90.00
_cell.angle_beta   90.00
_cell.angle_gamma   90.00
#
_symmetry.space_group_name_H-M   'P 1'
#
loop_
_entity.id
_entity.type
_entity.pdbx_description
1 polymer ?
#
loop_
_entity_poly.entity_id
_entity_poly.type
_entity_poly.pdbx_seq_one_letter_code
_entity_poly.pdbx_strand_id
1 'polypeptide(L)'
;RSDAPSSLRAAAGLGLLVGLGLLTKASTLFLVGVVPLALFLRWRRSGASVRHFVFELATFGAMALVLAGIWWLRNFGVYGFPDFLGLAAHDRVVVGQLRTETLIAQVGLSEYLRRALTTTFNSFFGQLGWMALPLPEWAYAIIGLLLLLSAAGWVVTRLWRRDAATTASAQQQMAFVLASTGLLAILQYLYYNTEFVQFQGRYLFTGLIPFALFVVLGWDAWRTRLQGGDNRSLAGYVLIGLPFLLIPLDLWLLWRVIPGLAP
;
A
#
# COMPACT_ATOMS: atom_id res chain seq x y z
N ARG A 1 19.32 14.35 26.01
CA ARG A 1 18.76 13.21 26.79
C ARG A 1 17.28 13.45 27.21
N SER A 2 16.57 14.43 26.64
CA SER A 2 15.20 14.84 27.03
C SER A 2 14.05 14.12 26.32
N ASP A 3 14.30 13.31 25.28
CA ASP A 3 13.23 12.80 24.40
C ASP A 3 12.73 11.39 24.70
N ALA A 4 13.28 10.73 25.74
CA ALA A 4 12.93 9.34 26.05
C ALA A 4 11.44 9.10 26.42
N PRO A 5 10.72 10.01 27.11
CA PRO A 5 9.32 9.81 27.43
C PRO A 5 8.39 9.92 26.20
N SER A 6 8.75 10.78 25.25
CA SER A 6 7.94 10.98 24.03
C SER A 6 8.11 9.82 23.06
N SER A 7 9.31 9.24 22.98
CA SER A 7 9.58 8.13 22.07
C SER A 7 8.90 6.81 22.47
N LEU A 8 8.81 6.53 23.77
CA LEU A 8 8.07 5.37 24.30
C LEU A 8 6.55 5.52 24.11
N ARG A 9 6.00 6.73 24.30
CA ARG A 9 4.58 7.01 24.00
C ARG A 9 4.28 6.81 22.51
N ALA A 10 5.17 7.25 21.63
CA ALA A 10 5.03 7.01 20.20
C ALA A 10 5.10 5.51 19.86
N ALA A 11 6.03 4.76 20.47
CA ALA A 11 6.12 3.30 20.28
C ALA A 11 4.85 2.59 20.76
N ALA A 12 4.29 2.98 21.90
CA ALA A 12 3.03 2.46 22.41
C ALA A 12 1.87 2.76 21.45
N GLY A 13 1.75 4.00 20.97
CA GLY A 13 0.73 4.39 20.00
C GLY A 13 0.83 3.62 18.69
N LEU A 14 2.04 3.42 18.16
CA LEU A 14 2.27 2.57 16.98
C LEU A 14 1.87 1.12 17.25
N GLY A 15 2.18 0.59 18.44
CA GLY A 15 1.80 -0.76 18.83
C GLY A 15 0.28 -0.94 18.87
N LEU A 16 -0.45 0.02 19.46
CA LEU A 16 -1.91 0.01 19.46
C LEU A 16 -2.49 0.07 18.04
N LEU A 17 -1.98 0.95 17.18
CA LEU A 17 -2.43 1.06 15.79
C LEU A 17 -2.19 -0.23 14.99
N VAL A 18 -1.01 -0.85 15.15
CA VAL A 18 -0.72 -2.15 14.53
C VAL A 18 -1.61 -3.24 15.11
N GLY A 19 -1.82 -3.27 16.42
CA GLY A 19 -2.72 -4.21 17.08
C GLY A 19 -4.16 -4.10 16.54
N LEU A 20 -4.69 -2.89 16.36
CA LEU A 20 -6.00 -2.65 15.72
C LEU A 20 -6.02 -3.13 14.26
N GLY A 21 -4.94 -2.90 13.51
CA GLY A 21 -4.79 -3.42 12.15
C GLY A 21 -4.88 -4.94 12.11
N LEU A 22 -4.15 -5.62 13.00
CA LEU A 22 -4.12 -7.08 13.12
C LEU A 22 -5.48 -7.68 13.51
N LEU A 23 -6.24 -6.98 14.36
CA LEU A 23 -7.62 -7.34 14.69
C LEU A 23 -8.57 -7.18 13.50
N THR A 24 -8.30 -6.22 12.63
CA THR A 24 -9.18 -5.89 11.50
C THR A 24 -8.93 -6.80 10.30
N LYS A 25 -7.66 -7.04 9.95
CA LYS A 25 -7.32 -7.81 8.74
C LYS A 25 -5.89 -8.37 8.80
N ALA A 26 -5.75 -9.67 8.48
CA ALA A 26 -4.46 -10.35 8.37
C ALA A 26 -3.51 -9.69 7.35
N SER A 27 -4.05 -8.97 6.37
CA SER A 27 -3.28 -8.21 5.36
C SER A 27 -2.45 -7.06 5.94
N THR A 28 -2.57 -6.77 7.24
CA THR A 28 -1.76 -5.75 7.93
C THR A 28 -0.56 -6.34 8.67
N LEU A 29 -0.39 -7.68 8.65
CA LEU A 29 0.64 -8.38 9.41
C LEU A 29 2.06 -7.89 9.10
N PHE A 30 2.32 -7.46 7.86
CA PHE A 30 3.61 -6.90 7.48
C PHE A 30 4.03 -5.66 8.28
N LEU A 31 3.08 -4.93 8.89
CA LEU A 31 3.38 -3.77 9.74
C LEU A 31 4.17 -4.15 11.00
N VAL A 32 4.06 -5.40 11.45
CA VAL A 32 4.87 -5.97 12.54
C VAL A 32 6.35 -5.98 12.18
N GLY A 33 6.71 -6.02 10.89
CA GLY A 33 8.10 -5.85 10.43
C GLY A 33 8.47 -4.41 10.10
N VAL A 34 7.56 -3.66 9.45
CA VAL A 34 7.82 -2.28 8.99
C VAL A 34 8.04 -1.31 10.16
N VAL A 35 7.26 -1.42 11.24
CA VAL A 35 7.40 -0.51 12.38
C VAL A 35 8.74 -0.74 13.10
N PRO A 36 9.15 -1.97 13.47
CA PRO A 36 10.49 -2.24 13.98
C PRO A 36 11.61 -1.78 13.06
N LEU A 37 11.46 -1.92 11.74
CA LEU A 37 12.43 -1.39 10.78
C LEU A 37 12.56 0.14 10.89
N ALA A 38 11.44 0.86 10.99
CA ALA A 38 11.45 2.31 11.18
C ALA A 38 12.09 2.72 12.52
N LEU A 39 11.78 1.99 13.61
CA LEU A 39 12.40 2.21 14.93
C LEU A 39 13.90 1.95 14.88
N PHE A 40 14.34 0.90 14.20
CA PHE A 40 15.76 0.56 14.02
C PHE A 40 16.50 1.65 13.24
N LEU A 41 15.95 2.13 12.13
CA LEU A 41 16.54 3.22 11.34
C LEU A 41 16.65 4.51 12.14
N ARG A 42 15.62 4.84 12.93
CA ARG A 42 15.65 5.97 13.86
C ARG A 42 16.74 5.79 14.92
N TRP A 43 16.83 4.62 15.54
CA TRP A 43 17.83 4.30 16.55
C TRP A 43 19.25 4.51 16.01
N ARG A 44 19.55 3.94 14.84
CA ARG A 44 20.85 4.06 14.14
C ARG A 44 21.28 5.52 13.93
N ARG A 45 20.33 6.43 13.72
CA ARG A 45 20.60 7.86 13.52
C ARG A 45 20.69 8.64 14.84
N SER A 46 19.90 8.26 15.84
CA SER A 46 19.79 8.98 17.11
C SER A 46 21.00 8.83 18.04
N GLY A 47 21.80 7.77 17.87
CA GLY A 47 22.88 7.44 18.80
C GLY A 47 22.39 7.02 20.20
N ALA A 48 21.09 6.71 20.35
CA ALA A 48 20.54 6.28 21.63
C ALA A 48 21.12 4.93 22.09
N SER A 49 21.11 4.67 23.39
CA SER A 49 21.59 3.39 23.94
C SER A 49 20.76 2.20 23.42
N VAL A 50 21.40 1.04 23.23
CA VAL A 50 20.71 -0.22 22.85
C VAL A 50 19.58 -0.55 23.83
N ARG A 51 19.78 -0.32 25.13
CA ARG A 51 18.76 -0.52 26.17
C ARG A 51 17.47 0.26 25.86
N HIS A 52 17.60 1.51 25.41
CA HIS A 52 16.44 2.34 25.08
C HIS A 52 15.70 1.79 23.84
N PHE A 53 16.43 1.39 22.80
CA PHE A 53 15.83 0.76 21.61
C PHE A 53 15.09 -0.54 21.94
N VAL A 54 15.66 -1.37 22.82
CA VAL A 54 14.99 -2.59 23.30
C VAL A 54 13.70 -2.25 24.04
N PHE A 55 13.70 -1.22 24.90
CA PHE A 55 12.47 -0.78 25.57
C PHE A 55 11.43 -0.24 24.59
N GLU A 56 11.82 0.47 23.54
CA GLU A 56 10.89 0.93 22.50
C GLU A 56 10.26 -0.24 21.74
N LEU A 57 11.07 -1.21 21.32
CA LEU A 57 10.58 -2.42 20.66
C LEU A 57 9.66 -3.23 21.57
N ALA A 58 10.04 -3.41 22.84
CA ALA A 58 9.24 -4.14 23.82
C ALA A 58 7.90 -3.42 24.08
N THR A 59 7.92 -2.08 24.17
CA THR A 59 6.70 -1.28 24.35
C THR A 59 5.78 -1.40 23.14
N PHE A 60 6.33 -1.27 21.92
CA PHE A 60 5.58 -1.50 20.68
C PHE A 60 4.95 -2.90 20.63
N GLY A 61 5.78 -3.94 20.84
CA GLY A 61 5.35 -5.33 20.78
C GLY A 61 4.30 -5.67 21.84
N ALA A 62 4.49 -5.21 23.08
CA ALA A 62 3.54 -5.40 24.15
C ALA A 62 2.17 -4.78 23.80
N MET A 63 2.13 -3.55 23.30
CA MET A 63 0.87 -2.89 22.95
C MET A 63 0.18 -3.54 21.74
N ALA A 64 0.93 -3.99 20.74
CA ALA A 64 0.37 -4.74 19.63
C ALA A 64 -0.22 -6.08 20.08
N LEU A 65 0.49 -6.80 20.96
CA LEU A 65 0.06 -8.09 21.50
C LEU A 65 -1.12 -7.99 22.45
N VAL A 66 -1.24 -6.93 23.25
CA VAL A 66 -2.41 -6.73 24.13
C VAL A 66 -3.69 -6.69 23.31
N LEU A 67 -3.69 -6.07 22.13
CA LEU A 67 -4.86 -6.05 21.25
C LEU A 67 -4.98 -7.32 20.42
N ALA A 68 -3.96 -7.65 19.62
CA ALA A 68 -4.04 -8.78 18.69
C ALA A 68 -4.11 -10.14 19.41
N GLY A 69 -3.42 -10.25 20.55
CA GLY A 69 -3.32 -11.48 21.34
C GLY A 69 -4.65 -11.95 21.90
N ILE A 70 -5.58 -11.04 22.24
CA ILE A 70 -6.92 -11.42 22.71
C ILE A 70 -7.64 -12.25 21.63
N TRP A 71 -7.55 -11.81 20.37
CA TRP A 71 -8.18 -12.52 19.26
C TRP A 71 -7.43 -13.79 18.86
N TRP A 72 -6.09 -13.76 18.90
CA TRP A 72 -5.26 -14.93 18.61
C TRP A 72 -5.44 -16.06 19.62
N LEU A 73 -5.57 -15.74 20.92
CA LEU A 73 -5.89 -16.72 21.96
C LEU A 73 -7.28 -17.35 21.72
N ARG A 74 -8.27 -16.53 21.36
CA ARG A 74 -9.58 -17.04 20.93
C ARG A 74 -9.45 -17.97 19.73
N ASN A 75 -8.63 -17.59 18.74
CA ASN A 75 -8.44 -18.39 17.53
C ASN A 75 -7.75 -19.72 17.81
N PHE A 76 -6.80 -19.80 18.74
CA PHE A 76 -6.25 -21.10 19.17
C PHE A 76 -7.33 -22.00 19.77
N GLY A 77 -8.23 -21.45 20.59
CA GLY A 77 -9.33 -22.22 21.17
C GLY A 77 -10.37 -22.68 20.15
N VAL A 78 -10.57 -21.94 19.05
CA VAL A 78 -11.62 -22.23 18.05
C VAL A 78 -11.09 -22.99 16.84
N TYR A 79 -9.95 -22.62 16.30
CA TYR A 79 -9.34 -23.20 15.10
C TYR A 79 -8.26 -24.24 15.40
N GLY A 80 -7.82 -24.32 16.66
CA GLY A 80 -6.75 -25.20 17.11
C GLY A 80 -5.37 -24.57 16.95
N PHE A 81 -4.38 -25.10 17.67
CA PHE A 81 -2.97 -24.70 17.50
C PHE A 81 -2.38 -25.38 16.25
N PRO A 82 -1.60 -24.69 15.39
CA PRO A 82 -1.10 -23.32 15.53
C PRO A 82 -1.91 -22.24 14.78
N ASP A 83 -3.20 -22.46 14.48
CA ASP A 83 -3.98 -21.62 13.55
C ASP A 83 -4.52 -20.31 14.16
N PHE A 84 -3.64 -19.48 14.72
CA PHE A 84 -4.00 -18.22 15.36
C PHE A 84 -4.52 -17.15 14.39
N LEU A 85 -4.17 -17.25 13.11
CA LEU A 85 -4.68 -16.38 12.06
C LEU A 85 -5.98 -16.92 11.41
N GLY A 86 -6.35 -18.17 11.69
CA GLY A 86 -7.51 -18.83 11.08
C GLY A 86 -7.34 -19.14 9.59
N LEU A 87 -6.11 -19.18 9.08
CA LEU A 87 -5.83 -19.41 7.66
C LEU A 87 -6.04 -20.87 7.27
N ALA A 88 -5.65 -21.82 8.13
CA ALA A 88 -5.88 -23.23 7.84
C ALA A 88 -7.39 -23.57 7.91
N ALA A 89 -8.11 -22.97 8.86
CA ALA A 89 -9.57 -23.05 8.92
C ALA A 89 -10.23 -22.44 7.68
N HIS A 90 -9.77 -21.27 7.23
CA HIS A 90 -10.20 -20.65 5.97
C HIS A 90 -10.03 -21.61 4.78
N ASP A 91 -8.86 -22.24 4.63
CA ASP A 91 -8.58 -23.10 3.48
C ASP A 91 -9.45 -24.36 3.43
N ARG A 92 -9.92 -24.86 4.59
CA ARG A 92 -10.83 -26.01 4.66
C ARG A 92 -12.26 -25.66 4.24
N VAL A 93 -12.70 -24.42 4.45
CA VAL A 93 -14.08 -23.99 4.16
C VAL A 93 -14.22 -23.31 2.81
N VAL A 94 -13.13 -22.78 2.25
CA VAL A 94 -13.11 -22.18 0.92
C VAL A 94 -13.14 -23.28 -0.14
N VAL A 95 -14.36 -23.68 -0.48
CA VAL A 95 -14.66 -24.65 -1.55
C VAL A 95 -15.19 -23.90 -2.77
N GLY A 96 -14.73 -24.29 -3.96
CA GLY A 96 -15.17 -23.70 -5.23
C GLY A 96 -14.48 -22.39 -5.64
N GLN A 97 -13.56 -21.87 -4.83
CA GLN A 97 -12.71 -20.74 -5.24
C GLN A 97 -11.66 -21.20 -6.25
N LEU A 98 -11.56 -20.48 -7.37
CA LEU A 98 -10.61 -20.81 -8.43
C LEU A 98 -9.16 -20.71 -7.94
N ARG A 99 -8.43 -21.81 -8.05
CA ARG A 99 -7.00 -21.90 -7.71
C ARG A 99 -6.14 -21.38 -8.87
N THR A 100 -4.99 -20.81 -8.53
CA THR A 100 -4.04 -20.25 -9.52
C THR A 100 -3.54 -21.31 -10.49
N GLU A 101 -3.14 -22.47 -9.98
CA GLU A 101 -2.68 -23.60 -10.80
C GLU A 101 -3.74 -24.04 -11.83
N THR A 102 -5.00 -24.08 -11.42
CA THR A 102 -6.11 -24.51 -12.25
C THR A 102 -6.33 -23.53 -13.40
N LEU A 103 -6.32 -22.22 -13.11
CA LEU A 103 -6.48 -21.22 -14.16
C LEU A 103 -5.29 -21.25 -15.15
N ILE A 104 -4.05 -21.35 -14.65
CA ILE A 104 -2.87 -21.43 -15.52
C ILE A 104 -2.96 -22.68 -16.42
N ALA A 105 -3.39 -23.82 -15.91
CA ALA A 105 -3.58 -25.03 -16.71
C ALA A 105 -4.66 -24.85 -17.81
N GLN A 106 -5.69 -24.04 -17.56
CA GLN A 106 -6.78 -23.79 -18.50
C GLN A 106 -6.42 -22.80 -19.62
N VAL A 107 -5.69 -21.72 -19.28
CA VAL A 107 -5.48 -20.59 -20.21
C VAL A 107 -4.03 -20.33 -20.56
N GLY A 108 -3.09 -21.00 -19.88
CA GLY A 108 -1.66 -20.76 -20.00
C GLY A 108 -1.16 -19.54 -19.23
N LEU A 109 0.15 -19.48 -18.98
CA LEU A 109 0.77 -18.43 -18.16
C LEU A 109 0.64 -17.03 -18.77
N SER A 110 0.77 -16.90 -20.10
CA SER A 110 0.68 -15.60 -20.78
C SER A 110 -0.70 -14.94 -20.59
N GLU A 111 -1.77 -15.71 -20.82
CA GLU A 111 -3.14 -15.23 -20.63
C GLU A 111 -3.48 -15.01 -19.16
N TYR A 112 -2.95 -15.85 -18.26
CA TYR A 112 -3.04 -15.62 -16.82
C TYR A 112 -2.46 -14.26 -16.43
N LEU A 113 -1.24 -13.95 -16.89
CA LEU A 113 -0.57 -12.67 -16.59
C LEU A 113 -1.33 -11.48 -17.19
N ARG A 114 -1.83 -11.62 -18.42
CA ARG A 114 -2.66 -10.58 -19.05
C ARG A 114 -3.92 -10.30 -18.23
N ARG A 115 -4.66 -11.34 -17.83
CA ARG A 115 -5.83 -11.22 -16.96
C ARG A 115 -5.48 -10.63 -15.61
N ALA A 116 -4.39 -11.08 -15.00
CA ALA A 116 -3.92 -10.54 -13.73
C ALA A 116 -3.70 -9.03 -13.84
N LEU A 117 -2.93 -8.57 -14.83
CA LEU A 117 -2.65 -7.14 -15.01
C LEU A 117 -3.92 -6.34 -15.33
N THR A 118 -4.70 -6.76 -16.32
CA THR A 118 -5.91 -6.01 -16.74
C THR A 118 -6.96 -5.97 -15.64
N THR A 119 -7.28 -7.10 -14.99
CA THR A 119 -8.29 -7.13 -13.93
C THR A 119 -7.81 -6.39 -12.68
N THR A 120 -6.53 -6.49 -12.31
CA THR A 120 -5.98 -5.72 -11.17
C THR A 120 -6.07 -4.24 -11.44
N PHE A 121 -5.65 -3.79 -12.63
CA PHE A 121 -5.70 -2.38 -13.02
C PHE A 121 -7.13 -1.85 -12.99
N ASN A 122 -8.04 -2.51 -13.70
CA ASN A 122 -9.44 -2.07 -13.81
C ASN A 122 -10.10 -1.98 -12.43
N SER A 123 -9.91 -3.00 -11.60
CA SER A 123 -10.55 -3.08 -10.29
C SER A 123 -9.88 -2.26 -9.20
N PHE A 124 -8.63 -1.86 -9.37
CA PHE A 124 -8.01 -0.88 -8.49
C PHE A 124 -8.63 0.51 -8.67
N PHE A 125 -8.94 0.88 -9.91
CA PHE A 125 -9.35 2.25 -10.24
C PHE A 125 -10.85 2.46 -10.45
N GLY A 126 -11.63 1.46 -10.87
CA GLY A 126 -13.05 1.71 -11.13
C GLY A 126 -13.92 0.54 -11.57
N GLN A 127 -13.56 -0.71 -11.26
CA GLN A 127 -14.48 -1.84 -11.42
C GLN A 127 -15.38 -1.97 -10.19
N LEU A 128 -16.54 -1.31 -10.23
CA LEU A 128 -17.48 -1.15 -9.11
C LEU A 128 -18.47 -2.31 -9.02
N GLY A 129 -19.32 -2.29 -7.98
CA GLY A 129 -20.46 -3.20 -7.84
C GLY A 129 -20.07 -4.68 -7.76
N TRP A 130 -19.11 -5.02 -6.91
CA TRP A 130 -18.58 -6.39 -6.81
C TRP A 130 -17.99 -6.91 -8.14
N MET A 131 -17.22 -6.05 -8.82
CA MET A 131 -16.61 -6.33 -10.12
C MET A 131 -17.58 -6.40 -11.32
N ALA A 132 -18.86 -6.12 -11.13
CA ALA A 132 -19.86 -6.18 -12.20
C ALA A 132 -19.74 -5.01 -13.20
N LEU A 133 -19.22 -3.86 -12.76
CA LEU A 133 -19.29 -2.64 -13.55
C LEU A 133 -17.91 -2.01 -13.78
N PRO A 134 -17.20 -2.42 -14.85
CA PRO A 134 -15.98 -1.74 -15.26
C PRO A 134 -16.29 -0.34 -15.79
N LEU A 135 -15.36 0.60 -15.59
CA LEU A 135 -15.39 1.87 -16.31
C LEU A 135 -15.35 1.66 -17.83
N PRO A 136 -15.84 2.64 -18.61
CA PRO A 136 -15.57 2.69 -20.04
C PRO A 136 -14.06 2.68 -20.33
N GLU A 137 -13.65 2.10 -21.46
CA GLU A 137 -12.25 1.94 -21.84
C GLU A 137 -11.47 3.26 -21.90
N TRP A 138 -12.12 4.34 -22.35
CA TRP A 138 -11.49 5.67 -22.41
C TRP A 138 -11.07 6.18 -21.02
N ALA A 139 -11.82 5.86 -19.96
CA ALA A 139 -11.51 6.32 -18.62
C ALA A 139 -10.26 5.58 -18.09
N TYR A 140 -10.18 4.27 -18.32
CA TYR A 140 -8.99 3.49 -18.04
C TYR A 140 -7.77 3.97 -18.83
N ALA A 141 -7.95 4.38 -20.08
CA ALA A 141 -6.87 4.94 -20.90
C ALA A 141 -6.34 6.27 -20.31
N ILE A 142 -7.22 7.17 -19.87
CA ILE A 142 -6.83 8.43 -19.21
C ILE A 142 -6.05 8.15 -17.93
N ILE A 143 -6.57 7.27 -17.07
CA ILE A 143 -5.90 6.88 -15.81
C ILE A 143 -4.54 6.26 -16.10
N GLY A 144 -4.47 5.34 -17.06
CA GLY A 144 -3.22 4.70 -17.49
C GLY A 144 -2.20 5.73 -17.97
N LEU A 145 -2.62 6.70 -18.80
CA LEU A 145 -1.76 7.78 -19.26
C LEU A 145 -1.23 8.64 -18.09
N LEU A 146 -2.06 9.00 -17.12
CA LEU A 146 -1.64 9.75 -15.93
C LEU A 146 -0.59 8.99 -15.10
N LEU A 147 -0.76 7.68 -14.93
CA LEU A 147 0.21 6.84 -14.23
C LEU A 147 1.52 6.73 -15.01
N LEU A 148 1.46 6.55 -16.34
CA LEU A 148 2.64 6.51 -17.20
C LEU A 148 3.42 7.83 -17.14
N LEU A 149 2.72 8.96 -17.23
CA LEU A 149 3.35 10.28 -17.06
C LEU A 149 3.98 10.42 -15.68
N SER A 150 3.30 9.98 -14.62
CA SER A 150 3.84 10.02 -13.26
C SER A 150 5.10 9.16 -13.13
N ALA A 151 5.08 7.93 -13.65
CA ALA A 151 6.23 7.04 -13.67
C ALA A 151 7.41 7.65 -14.46
N ALA A 152 7.12 8.23 -15.63
CA ALA A 152 8.13 8.91 -16.45
C ALA A 152 8.77 10.10 -15.70
N GLY A 153 7.97 10.92 -15.00
CA GLY A 153 8.48 12.04 -14.20
C GLY A 153 9.39 11.58 -13.06
N TRP A 154 9.06 10.44 -12.44
CA TRP A 154 9.92 9.82 -11.42
C TRP A 154 11.27 9.36 -12.01
N VAL A 155 11.25 8.68 -13.16
CA VAL A 155 12.46 8.23 -13.88
C VAL A 155 13.34 9.43 -14.28
N VAL A 156 12.75 10.46 -14.88
CA VAL A 156 13.43 11.71 -15.26
C VAL A 156 14.08 12.38 -14.05
N THR A 157 13.42 12.38 -12.90
CA THR A 157 14.00 12.95 -11.67
C THR A 157 15.23 12.17 -11.21
N ARG A 158 15.23 10.85 -11.34
CA ARG A 158 16.36 9.99 -10.94
C ARG A 158 17.55 10.11 -11.89
N LEU A 159 17.32 10.13 -13.20
CA LEU A 159 18.38 10.21 -14.22
C LEU A 159 19.10 11.57 -14.24
N TRP A 160 18.40 12.64 -13.89
CA TRP A 160 18.97 14.01 -13.92
C TRP A 160 19.43 14.52 -12.55
N ARG A 161 19.30 13.75 -11.48
CA ARG A 161 19.91 14.07 -10.19
C ARG A 161 21.42 13.81 -10.30
N ARG A 162 22.17 14.84 -10.72
CA ARG A 162 23.62 14.90 -10.55
C ARG A 162 23.93 15.22 -9.10
N ASP A 163 24.45 14.22 -8.40
CA ASP A 163 25.09 14.26 -7.08
C ASP A 163 24.33 14.93 -5.92
N ALA A 164 24.02 14.10 -4.93
CA ALA A 164 24.06 14.51 -3.54
C ALA A 164 24.56 13.33 -2.72
N ALA A 165 25.89 13.21 -2.59
CA ALA A 165 26.49 12.38 -1.54
C ALA A 165 25.94 12.87 -0.20
N THR A 166 25.02 12.11 0.37
CA THR A 166 24.36 12.51 1.62
C THR A 166 24.23 11.29 2.51
N THR A 167 24.76 11.44 3.72
CA THR A 167 24.41 10.65 4.90
C THR A 167 22.89 10.42 4.91
N ALA A 168 22.43 9.21 5.24
CA ALA A 168 21.02 8.85 5.17
C ALA A 168 20.14 9.85 5.95
N SER A 169 19.54 10.81 5.24
CA SER A 169 18.73 11.84 5.86
C SER A 169 17.45 11.21 6.41
N ALA A 170 16.80 11.84 7.39
CA ALA A 170 15.52 11.35 7.91
C ALA A 170 14.48 11.16 6.79
N GLN A 171 14.56 11.96 5.73
CA GLN A 171 13.72 11.83 4.54
C GLN A 171 14.02 10.58 3.71
N GLN A 172 15.30 10.20 3.56
CA GLN A 172 15.68 8.96 2.89
C GLN A 172 15.23 7.72 3.67
N GLN A 173 15.34 7.76 5.00
CA GLN A 173 14.82 6.69 5.86
C GLN A 173 13.29 6.56 5.74
N MET A 174 12.57 7.69 5.76
CA MET A 174 11.12 7.72 5.54
C MET A 174 10.75 7.15 4.17
N ALA A 175 11.46 7.56 3.12
CA ALA A 175 11.25 7.05 1.77
C ALA A 175 11.50 5.54 1.69
N PHE A 176 12.52 5.02 2.38
CA PHE A 176 12.80 3.59 2.45
C PHE A 176 11.70 2.82 3.19
N VAL A 177 11.20 3.34 4.31
CA VAL A 177 10.08 2.73 5.03
C VAL A 177 8.81 2.71 4.16
N LEU A 178 8.48 3.81 3.49
CA LEU A 178 7.34 3.88 2.57
C LEU A 178 7.49 2.94 1.37
N ALA A 179 8.68 2.87 0.77
CA ALA A 179 8.97 1.93 -0.31
C ALA A 179 8.85 0.48 0.15
N SER A 180 9.33 0.16 1.35
CA SER A 180 9.21 -1.16 1.97
C SER A 180 7.74 -1.53 2.20
N THR A 181 6.92 -0.60 2.69
CA THR A 181 5.47 -0.77 2.84
C THR A 181 4.79 -1.08 1.50
N GLY A 182 5.09 -0.29 0.46
CA GLY A 182 4.53 -0.50 -0.87
C GLY A 182 4.96 -1.85 -1.46
N LEU A 183 6.23 -2.21 -1.31
CA LEU A 183 6.75 -3.50 -1.77
C LEU A 183 6.09 -4.67 -1.03
N LEU A 184 5.96 -4.61 0.30
CA LEU A 184 5.32 -5.67 1.08
C LEU A 184 3.83 -5.81 0.73
N ALA A 185 3.13 -4.72 0.45
CA ALA A 185 1.76 -4.77 -0.06
C ALA A 185 1.67 -5.52 -1.40
N ILE A 186 2.59 -5.26 -2.33
CA ILE A 186 2.69 -5.98 -3.61
C ILE A 186 3.03 -7.44 -3.37
N LEU A 187 4.04 -7.75 -2.57
CA LEU A 187 4.47 -9.13 -2.30
C LEU A 187 3.37 -9.95 -1.64
N GLN A 188 2.62 -9.37 -0.70
CA GLN A 188 1.47 -10.02 -0.09
C GLN A 188 0.36 -10.29 -1.13
N TYR A 189 0.10 -9.34 -2.02
CA TYR A 189 -0.85 -9.52 -3.11
C TYR A 189 -0.42 -10.64 -4.07
N LEU A 190 0.86 -10.69 -4.43
CA LEU A 190 1.42 -11.72 -5.29
C LEU A 190 1.38 -13.09 -4.62
N TYR A 191 1.75 -13.18 -3.34
CA TYR A 191 1.66 -14.41 -2.54
C TYR A 191 0.23 -14.93 -2.50
N TYR A 192 -0.76 -14.07 -2.25
CA TYR A 192 -2.15 -14.52 -2.25
C TYR A 192 -2.58 -15.08 -3.62
N ASN A 193 -2.07 -14.49 -4.70
CA ASN A 193 -2.29 -14.96 -6.07
C ASN A 193 -1.43 -16.15 -6.49
N THR A 194 -0.54 -16.69 -5.65
CA THR A 194 0.06 -18.01 -5.91
C THR A 194 -0.88 -19.15 -5.52
N GLU A 195 -1.82 -18.90 -4.62
CA GLU A 195 -2.76 -19.92 -4.13
C GLU A 195 -4.16 -19.79 -4.77
N PHE A 196 -4.69 -18.56 -4.83
CA PHE A 196 -6.04 -18.30 -5.30
C PHE A 196 -6.07 -17.19 -6.34
N VAL A 197 -6.93 -17.33 -7.36
CA VAL A 197 -7.14 -16.28 -8.36
C VAL A 197 -7.90 -15.11 -7.76
N GLN A 198 -7.18 -14.06 -7.40
CA GLN A 198 -7.69 -12.91 -6.67
C GLN A 198 -7.11 -11.62 -7.25
N PHE A 199 -7.38 -11.38 -8.53
CA PHE A 199 -6.91 -10.21 -9.29
C PHE A 199 -7.56 -8.88 -8.90
N GLN A 200 -8.12 -8.78 -7.69
CA GLN A 200 -8.85 -7.60 -7.28
C GLN A 200 -7.89 -6.56 -6.71
N GLY A 201 -7.86 -5.37 -7.29
CA GLY A 201 -6.99 -4.26 -6.90
C GLY A 201 -7.14 -3.85 -5.43
N ARG A 202 -8.30 -4.10 -4.81
CA ARG A 202 -8.53 -3.83 -3.38
C ARG A 202 -7.53 -4.51 -2.43
N TYR A 203 -6.90 -5.61 -2.83
CA TYR A 203 -5.88 -6.27 -2.01
C TYR A 203 -4.56 -5.48 -1.95
N LEU A 204 -4.36 -4.52 -2.86
CA LEU A 204 -3.23 -3.59 -2.88
C LEU A 204 -3.49 -2.32 -2.05
N PHE A 205 -4.69 -2.12 -1.50
CA PHE A 205 -5.03 -0.88 -0.75
C PHE A 205 -4.21 -0.69 0.52
N THR A 206 -3.60 -1.74 1.05
CA THR A 206 -2.62 -1.63 2.15
C THR A 206 -1.37 -0.83 1.76
N GLY A 207 -1.07 -0.73 0.45
CA GLY A 207 -0.02 0.10 -0.12
C GLY A 207 -0.50 1.43 -0.70
N LEU A 208 -1.75 1.85 -0.46
CA LEU A 208 -2.34 3.02 -1.12
C LEU A 208 -1.52 4.30 -0.88
N ILE A 209 -1.05 4.53 0.35
CA ILE A 209 -0.25 5.71 0.71
C ILE A 209 1.06 5.77 -0.09
N PRO A 210 1.94 4.75 -0.08
CA PRO A 210 3.16 4.80 -0.88
C PRO A 210 2.90 4.88 -2.39
N PHE A 211 1.82 4.26 -2.90
CA PHE A 211 1.46 4.40 -4.32
C PHE A 211 1.01 5.81 -4.67
N ALA A 212 0.16 6.43 -3.85
CA ALA A 212 -0.27 7.82 -4.04
C ALA A 212 0.92 8.78 -4.00
N LEU A 213 1.84 8.61 -3.05
CA LEU A 213 3.06 9.41 -2.97
C LEU A 213 3.94 9.21 -4.21
N PHE A 214 4.07 7.99 -4.73
CA PHE A 214 4.81 7.74 -5.97
C PHE A 214 4.20 8.52 -7.15
N VAL A 215 2.88 8.49 -7.29
CA VAL A 215 2.16 9.23 -8.33
C VAL A 215 2.38 10.74 -8.17
N VAL A 216 2.16 11.28 -6.97
CA VAL A 216 2.31 12.73 -6.69
C VAL A 216 3.74 13.20 -6.92
N LEU A 217 4.76 12.47 -6.44
CA LEU A 217 6.16 12.83 -6.63
C LEU A 217 6.57 12.74 -8.10
N GLY A 218 6.05 11.76 -8.83
CA GLY A 218 6.24 11.63 -10.27
C GLY A 218 5.61 12.80 -11.05
N TRP A 219 4.45 13.27 -10.62
CA TRP A 219 3.78 14.41 -11.21
C TRP A 219 4.46 15.75 -10.89
N ASP A 220 4.86 15.95 -9.63
CA ASP A 220 5.60 17.14 -9.17
C ASP A 220 6.96 17.29 -9.89
N ALA A 221 7.56 16.18 -10.33
CA ALA A 221 8.74 16.21 -11.18
C ALA A 221 8.52 16.98 -12.49
N TRP A 222 7.38 16.81 -13.15
CA TRP A 222 7.05 17.56 -14.35
C TRP A 222 6.81 19.03 -14.04
N ARG A 223 6.08 19.31 -12.95
CA ARG A 223 5.84 20.69 -12.49
C ARG A 223 7.16 21.42 -12.29
N THR A 224 8.06 20.87 -11.47
CA THR A 224 9.34 21.50 -11.14
C THR A 224 10.22 21.72 -12.36
N ARG A 225 10.19 20.81 -13.34
CA ARG A 225 10.95 20.94 -14.59
C ARG A 225 10.38 21.98 -15.55
N LEU A 226 9.07 21.95 -15.77
CA LEU A 226 8.40 22.86 -16.71
C LEU A 226 8.22 24.27 -16.14
N GLN A 227 8.24 24.43 -14.81
CA GLN A 227 8.28 25.74 -14.16
C GLN A 227 9.64 26.44 -14.31
N GLY A 228 10.74 25.72 -14.54
CA GLY A 228 12.06 26.34 -14.77
C GLY A 228 12.55 27.29 -13.67
N GLY A 229 11.99 27.21 -12.45
CA GLY A 229 12.27 28.12 -11.33
C GLY A 229 11.29 29.29 -11.19
N ASP A 230 10.40 29.53 -12.16
CA ASP A 230 9.35 30.55 -12.06
C ASP A 230 8.08 29.96 -11.43
N ASN A 231 7.82 30.35 -10.18
CA ASN A 231 6.68 29.86 -9.39
C ASN A 231 5.32 30.39 -9.90
N ARG A 232 5.30 31.26 -10.93
CA ARG A 232 4.08 31.80 -11.53
C ARG A 232 3.81 31.31 -12.96
N SER A 233 4.56 30.33 -13.46
CA SER A 233 4.34 29.86 -14.83
C SER A 233 2.94 29.23 -15.00
N LEU A 234 2.24 29.60 -16.07
CA LEU A 234 0.93 29.04 -16.43
C LEU A 234 1.01 27.50 -16.54
N ALA A 235 2.11 26.98 -17.09
CA ALA A 235 2.38 25.54 -17.19
C ALA A 235 2.37 24.84 -15.83
N GLY A 236 2.91 25.50 -14.79
CA GLY A 236 2.87 25.01 -13.43
C GLY A 236 1.46 24.83 -12.88
N TYR A 237 0.61 25.84 -13.05
CA TYR A 237 -0.79 25.78 -12.62
C TYR A 237 -1.60 24.76 -13.41
N VAL A 238 -1.38 24.65 -14.72
CA VAL A 238 -2.03 23.63 -15.58
C VAL A 238 -1.68 22.23 -15.09
N LEU A 239 -0.41 21.96 -14.78
CA LEU A 239 -0.01 20.65 -14.26
C LEU A 239 -0.63 20.37 -12.89
N ILE A 240 -0.69 21.35 -11.99
CA ILE A 240 -1.39 21.17 -10.70
C ILE A 240 -2.88 20.88 -10.91
N GLY A 241 -3.52 21.56 -11.87
CA GLY A 241 -4.95 21.43 -12.16
C GLY A 241 -5.34 20.13 -12.88
N LEU A 242 -4.44 19.50 -13.62
CA LEU A 242 -4.77 18.36 -14.49
C LEU A 242 -5.29 17.13 -13.73
N PRO A 243 -4.74 16.73 -12.56
CA PRO A 243 -5.34 15.69 -11.73
C PRO A 243 -6.75 16.03 -11.22
N PHE A 244 -7.11 17.30 -11.06
CA PHE A 244 -8.46 17.71 -10.67
C PHE A 244 -9.51 17.42 -11.75
N LEU A 245 -9.10 17.13 -12.99
CA LEU A 245 -10.00 16.64 -14.04
C LEU A 245 -10.59 15.26 -13.72
N LEU A 246 -10.05 14.55 -12.72
CA LEU A 246 -10.65 13.33 -12.19
C LEU A 246 -11.88 13.62 -11.30
N ILE A 247 -12.03 14.82 -10.75
CA ILE A 247 -13.19 15.16 -9.91
C ILE A 247 -14.50 15.07 -10.70
N PRO A 248 -14.64 15.64 -11.91
CA PRO A 248 -15.83 15.42 -12.74
C PRO A 248 -16.12 13.94 -13.01
N LEU A 249 -15.09 13.12 -13.21
CA LEU A 249 -15.25 11.67 -13.39
C LEU A 249 -15.82 11.03 -12.11
N ASP A 250 -15.26 11.35 -10.95
CA ASP A 250 -15.75 10.85 -9.65
C ASP A 250 -17.19 11.29 -9.39
N LEU A 251 -17.52 12.56 -9.65
CA LEU A 251 -18.89 13.09 -9.51
C LEU A 251 -19.87 12.39 -10.46
N TRP A 252 -19.47 12.15 -11.71
CA TRP A 252 -20.28 11.40 -12.66
C TRP A 252 -20.50 9.96 -12.20
N LEU A 253 -19.47 9.29 -11.66
CA LEU A 253 -19.60 7.94 -11.10
C LEU A 253 -20.59 7.92 -9.92
N LEU A 254 -20.43 8.85 -8.97
CA LEU A 254 -21.29 8.96 -7.80
C LEU A 254 -22.75 9.27 -8.17
N TRP A 255 -22.98 10.13 -9.16
CA TRP A 255 -24.33 10.61 -9.48
C TRP A 255 -25.06 9.74 -10.50
N ARG A 256 -24.34 9.14 -11.46
CA ARG A 256 -24.96 8.44 -12.60
C ARG A 256 -24.78 6.94 -12.57
N VAL A 257 -23.64 6.47 -12.06
CA VAL A 257 -23.24 5.06 -12.18
C VAL A 257 -23.62 4.28 -10.92
N ILE A 258 -23.27 4.78 -9.74
CA ILE A 258 -23.53 4.10 -8.47
C ILE A 258 -25.03 3.97 -8.14
N PRO A 259 -25.89 4.99 -8.34
CA PRO A 259 -27.32 4.86 -8.05
C PRO A 259 -28.02 3.80 -8.92
N GLY A 260 -27.48 3.51 -10.11
CA GLY A 260 -27.95 2.42 -10.96
C GLY A 260 -27.53 1.02 -10.51
N LEU A 261 -26.74 0.90 -9.42
CA LEU A 261 -26.34 -0.37 -8.80
C LEU A 261 -27.24 -0.77 -7.62
N ALA A 262 -28.18 0.10 -7.21
CA ALA A 262 -29.21 -0.31 -6.26
C ALA A 262 -30.14 -1.33 -6.95
N PRO A 263 -30.58 -2.40 -6.25
CA PRO A 263 -31.49 -3.39 -6.81
C PRO A 263 -32.82 -2.78 -7.26
#